data_AF-A0A2N2ZE57-F1
#
_entry.id   AF-A0A2N2ZE57-F1
#
_cell.length_a   1.000
_cell.length_b   1.000
_cell.length_c   1.000
_cell.angle_alpha   90.00
_cell.angle_beta   90.00
_cell.angle_gamma   90.00
#
_symmetry.space_group_name_H-M   'P 1'
#
loop_
_entity.id
_entity.type
_entity.pdbx_description
1 polymer ?
#
loop_
_entity_poly.entity_id
_entity_poly.type
_entity_poly.pdbx_seq_one_letter_code
_entity_poly.pdbx_strand_id
1 'polypeptide(L)'
;MVIFWSELAKIDYWNNIEYLEKEWTLAEVYNFIDKTDKLIGLLKKGNLSFKPTTYLNTFQVPVVSQITLYYRIQNNSIELLRFWNNYQDLNKLSL
;
A
#
# COMPACT_ATOMS: atom_id res chain seq x y z
N MET A 1 4.31 16.32 3.95
CA MET A 1 4.64 15.78 2.61
C MET A 1 3.36 15.62 1.81
N VAL A 2 3.43 15.79 0.49
CA VAL A 2 2.30 15.51 -0.42
C VAL A 2 2.28 14.01 -0.74
N ILE A 3 1.10 13.41 -0.84
CA ILE A 3 0.93 12.01 -1.24
C ILE A 3 0.31 11.95 -2.63
N PHE A 4 0.92 11.17 -3.51
CA PHE A 4 0.41 10.84 -4.83
C PHE A 4 0.14 9.34 -4.91
N TRP A 5 -0.91 8.98 -5.63
CA TRP A 5 -1.22 7.58 -5.92
C TRP A 5 -0.87 7.34 -7.38
N SER A 6 0.01 6.37 -7.63
CA SER A 6 0.20 5.87 -8.99
C SER A 6 -1.13 5.31 -9.51
N GLU A 7 -1.29 5.22 -10.82
CA GLU A 7 -2.50 4.62 -11.39
C GLU A 7 -2.66 3.15 -10.99
N LEU A 8 -1.54 2.42 -10.92
CA LEU A 8 -1.53 1.03 -10.44
C LEU A 8 -1.95 0.93 -8.98
N ALA A 9 -1.53 1.87 -8.11
CA ALA A 9 -1.94 1.86 -6.70
C ALA A 9 -3.45 2.06 -6.54
N LYS A 10 -4.08 2.90 -7.36
CA LYS A 10 -5.54 3.08 -7.33
C LYS A 10 -6.25 1.80 -7.76
N ILE A 11 -5.79 1.20 -8.86
CA ILE A 11 -6.36 -0.06 -9.39
C ILE A 11 -6.20 -1.18 -8.35
N ASP A 12 -5.01 -1.36 -7.80
CA ASP A 12 -4.74 -2.35 -6.76
C ASP A 12 -5.64 -2.15 -5.53
N TYR A 13 -5.83 -0.91 -5.08
CA TYR A 13 -6.67 -0.62 -3.92
C TYR A 13 -8.12 -1.06 -4.11
N TRP A 14 -8.72 -0.74 -5.26
CA TRP A 14 -10.08 -1.18 -5.58
C TRP A 14 -10.17 -2.69 -5.77
N ASN A 15 -9.23 -3.29 -6.49
CA ASN A 15 -9.18 -4.76 -6.67
C ASN A 15 -9.04 -5.49 -5.33
N ASN A 16 -8.31 -4.91 -4.37
CA ASN A 16 -8.18 -5.48 -3.04
C ASN A 16 -9.47 -5.38 -2.23
N ILE A 17 -10.24 -4.29 -2.36
CA ILE A 17 -11.57 -4.18 -1.75
C ILE A 17 -12.48 -5.26 -2.34
N GLU A 18 -12.57 -5.37 -3.66
CA GLU A 18 -13.39 -6.40 -4.32
C GLU A 18 -13.00 -7.82 -3.90
N TYR A 19 -11.69 -8.09 -3.81
CA TYR A 19 -11.17 -9.37 -3.34
C TYR A 19 -11.59 -9.66 -1.88
N LEU A 20 -11.44 -8.68 -0.99
CA LEU A 20 -11.82 -8.83 0.42
C LEU A 20 -13.33 -8.98 0.59
N GLU A 21 -14.15 -8.27 -0.19
CA GLU A 21 -15.61 -8.41 -0.17
C GLU A 21 -16.07 -9.81 -0.63
N LYS A 22 -15.36 -10.40 -1.60
CA LYS A 22 -15.70 -11.71 -2.17
C LYS A 22 -15.23 -12.88 -1.31
N GLU A 23 -14.03 -12.79 -0.77
CA GLU A 23 -13.33 -13.92 -0.14
C GLU A 23 -13.27 -13.82 1.40
N TRP A 24 -13.63 -12.66 1.96
CA TRP A 24 -13.51 -12.34 3.39
C TRP A 24 -14.76 -11.59 3.91
N THR A 25 -14.74 -11.18 5.18
CA THR A 25 -15.85 -10.46 5.81
C THR A 25 -15.79 -8.96 5.58
N LEU A 26 -16.93 -8.27 5.70
CA LEU A 26 -16.99 -6.80 5.66
C LEU A 26 -16.10 -6.14 6.73
N ALA A 27 -15.88 -6.80 7.86
CA ALA A 27 -14.97 -6.29 8.90
C ALA A 27 -13.52 -6.22 8.40
N GLU A 28 -13.09 -7.15 7.54
CA GLU A 28 -11.75 -7.17 6.95
C GLU A 28 -11.61 -6.10 5.87
N VAL A 29 -12.67 -5.84 5.10
CA VAL A 29 -12.74 -4.72 4.15
C VAL A 29 -12.56 -3.40 4.89
N TYR A 30 -13.36 -3.13 5.93
CA TYR A 30 -13.25 -1.90 6.70
C TYR A 30 -11.90 -1.76 7.40
N ASN A 31 -11.36 -2.85 7.94
CA ASN A 31 -10.03 -2.85 8.56
C ASN A 31 -8.93 -2.48 7.55
N PHE A 32 -9.01 -2.95 6.30
CA PHE A 32 -8.07 -2.56 5.25
C PHE A 32 -8.17 -1.07 4.90
N ILE A 33 -9.38 -0.55 4.74
CA ILE A 33 -9.64 0.87 4.44
C ILE A 33 -9.09 1.75 5.57
N ASP A 34 -9.49 1.47 6.82
CA ASP A 34 -9.07 2.23 8.00
C ASP A 34 -7.56 2.22 8.20
N LYS A 35 -6.90 1.06 8.01
CA LYS A 35 -5.45 0.97 8.14
C LYS A 35 -4.72 1.69 7.02
N THR A 36 -5.28 1.69 5.80
CA THR A 36 -4.72 2.48 4.68
C THR A 36 -4.74 3.97 5.02
N ASP A 37 -5.87 4.49 5.49
CA ASP A 37 -6.01 5.90 5.85
C ASP A 37 -5.09 6.30 7.00
N LYS A 38 -5.01 5.47 8.05
CA LYS A 38 -4.08 5.67 9.18
C LYS A 38 -2.64 5.69 8.69
N LEU A 39 -2.26 4.75 7.84
CA LEU A 39 -0.91 4.66 7.30
C LEU A 39 -0.55 5.87 6.43
N ILE A 40 -1.46 6.34 5.58
CA ILE A 40 -1.30 7.58 4.80
C ILE A 40 -1.11 8.79 5.73
N GLY A 41 -1.91 8.88 6.80
CA GLY A 41 -1.78 9.92 7.82
C GLY A 41 -0.42 9.89 8.52
N LEU A 42 0.11 8.69 8.79
CA LEU A 42 1.44 8.47 9.35
C LEU A 42 2.54 8.88 8.36
N LEU A 43 2.46 8.42 7.10
CA LEU A 43 3.41 8.74 6.04
C LEU A 43 3.54 10.27 5.84
N LYS A 44 2.44 11.01 5.91
CA LYS A 44 2.44 12.48 5.81
C LYS A 44 3.27 13.18 6.90
N LYS A 45 3.43 12.55 8.07
CA LYS A 45 4.21 13.08 9.22
C LYS A 45 5.72 12.86 9.08
N GLY A 46 6.18 11.99 8.16
CA GLY A 46 7.58 11.91 7.74
C GLY A 46 8.58 11.32 8.74
N ASN A 47 8.15 10.74 9.87
CA ASN A 47 9.04 10.20 10.90
C ASN A 47 8.90 8.68 11.07
N LEU A 48 8.94 7.92 9.98
CA LEU A 48 8.73 6.47 10.00
C LEU A 48 9.88 5.75 9.31
N SER A 49 10.41 4.73 9.98
CA SER A 49 11.38 3.80 9.42
C SER A 49 10.65 2.53 8.99
N PHE A 50 10.32 2.42 7.71
CA PHE A 50 9.73 1.22 7.13
C PHE A 50 10.79 0.38 6.43
N LYS A 51 10.46 -0.88 6.15
CA LYS A 51 11.41 -1.83 5.55
C LYS A 51 11.79 -1.35 4.14
N PRO A 52 13.08 -1.12 3.84
CA PRO A 52 13.49 -0.76 2.49
C PRO A 52 13.33 -1.95 1.54
N THR A 53 13.22 -1.65 0.25
CA THR A 53 13.30 -2.63 -0.85
C THR A 53 14.67 -2.55 -1.53
N THR A 54 14.89 -3.35 -2.56
CA THR A 54 16.07 -3.25 -3.42
C THR A 54 16.04 -2.02 -4.33
N TYR A 55 14.88 -1.39 -4.51
CA TYR A 55 14.71 -0.18 -5.33
C TYR A 55 15.01 1.08 -4.51
N LEU A 56 15.66 2.06 -5.15
CA LEU A 56 16.08 3.31 -4.51
C LEU A 56 14.88 4.05 -3.89
N ASN A 57 15.05 4.50 -2.64
CA ASN A 57 14.07 5.26 -1.86
C ASN A 57 12.67 4.63 -1.84
N THR A 58 12.59 3.32 -2.02
CA THR A 58 11.35 2.56 -2.12
C THR A 58 11.27 1.61 -0.93
N PHE A 59 10.11 1.63 -0.27
CA PHE A 59 9.89 0.96 1.00
C PHE A 59 8.61 0.13 0.92
N GLN A 60 8.49 -0.84 1.81
CA GLN A 60 7.32 -1.68 1.95
C GLN A 60 6.82 -1.68 3.39
N VAL A 61 5.50 -1.75 3.53
CA VAL A 61 4.82 -1.80 4.81
C VAL A 61 3.55 -2.64 4.69
N PRO A 62 3.38 -3.68 5.50
CA PRO A 62 2.13 -4.41 5.56
C PRO A 62 0.99 -3.49 6.03
N VAL A 63 -0.08 -3.39 5.27
CA VAL A 63 -1.30 -2.67 5.67
C VAL A 63 -2.16 -3.61 6.52
N VAL A 64 -2.42 -4.80 5.98
CA VAL A 64 -3.03 -5.96 6.64
C VAL A 64 -2.21 -7.20 6.28
N SER A 65 -2.50 -8.35 6.88
CA SER A 65 -1.79 -9.61 6.57
C SER A 65 -1.82 -9.95 5.08
N GLN A 66 -2.92 -9.62 4.41
CA GLN A 66 -3.17 -9.93 3.02
C GLN A 66 -2.53 -8.93 2.05
N ILE A 67 -2.24 -7.69 2.47
CA ILE A 67 -1.93 -6.59 1.54
C ILE A 67 -0.74 -5.76 2.06
N THR A 68 0.26 -5.59 1.20
CA THR A 68 1.46 -4.79 1.45
C THR A 68 1.46 -3.54 0.58
N LEU A 69 1.62 -2.37 1.19
CA LEU A 69 1.84 -1.12 0.47
C LEU A 69 3.33 -0.99 0.13
N TYR A 70 3.60 -0.73 -1.14
CA TYR A 70 4.89 -0.26 -1.62
C TYR A 70 4.80 1.21 -1.97
N TYR A 71 5.76 2.00 -1.51
CA TYR A 71 5.77 3.44 -1.74
C TYR A 71 7.19 3.96 -1.93
N ARG A 72 7.31 5.11 -2.59
CA ARG A 72 8.57 5.78 -2.88
C ARG A 72 8.59 7.18 -2.28
N ILE A 73 9.75 7.59 -1.77
CA ILE A 73 9.98 8.97 -1.31
C ILE A 73 10.84 9.70 -2.34
N GLN A 74 10.34 10.82 -2.86
CA GLN A 74 11.09 11.71 -3.76
C GLN A 74 10.74 13.18 -3.51
N ASN A 75 11.75 14.05 -3.44
CA ASN A 75 11.57 15.51 -3.38
C ASN A 75 10.50 15.98 -2.39
N ASN A 76 10.52 15.45 -1.17
CA ASN A 76 9.56 15.78 -0.09
C ASN A 76 8.10 15.36 -0.38
N SER A 77 7.90 14.44 -1.33
CA SER A 77 6.64 13.79 -1.65
C SER A 77 6.74 12.27 -1.48
N ILE A 78 5.58 11.66 -1.32
CA ILE A 78 5.42 10.21 -1.22
C ILE A 78 4.54 9.77 -2.38
N GLU A 79 5.03 8.84 -3.17
CA GLU A 79 4.26 8.16 -4.22
C GLU A 79 3.88 6.77 -3.73
N LEU A 80 2.59 6.47 -3.64
CA LEU A 80 2.10 5.11 -3.42
C LEU A 80 2.20 4.37 -4.76
N LEU A 81 3.03 3.32 -4.80
CA LEU A 81 3.34 2.60 -6.02
C LEU A 81 2.35 1.47 -6.26
N ARG A 82 2.13 0.61 -5.26
CA ARG A 82 1.32 -0.61 -5.35
C ARG A 82 0.69 -0.98 -4.01
N PHE A 83 -0.54 -1.49 -4.03
CA PHE A 83 -1.13 -2.22 -2.91
C PHE A 83 -1.11 -3.71 -3.24
N TRP A 84 0.03 -4.34 -3.01
CA TRP A 84 0.24 -5.72 -3.44
C TRP A 84 -0.56 -6.70 -2.58
N ASN A 85 -1.38 -7.53 -3.24
CA ASN A 85 -2.03 -8.65 -2.58
C ASN A 85 -1.03 -9.81 -2.43
N ASN A 86 -0.73 -10.18 -1.19
CA ASN A 86 0.29 -11.18 -0.85
C ASN A 86 -0.06 -12.61 -1.31
N TYR A 87 -1.31 -12.87 -1.74
CA TYR A 87 -1.71 -14.14 -2.35
C TYR A 87 -1.49 -14.19 -3.87
N GLN A 88 -1.09 -13.08 -4.49
CA GLN A 88 -0.70 -13.05 -5.89
C GLN A 88 0.75 -13.50 -6.07
N ASP A 89 1.06 -14.04 -7.25
CA ASP A 89 2.40 -14.47 -7.61
C ASP A 89 3.38 -13.27 -7.61
N LEU A 90 4.36 -13.31 -6.70
CA LEU A 90 5.39 -12.28 -6.52
C LEU A 90 6.17 -11.95 -7.80
N ASN A 91 6.27 -12.88 -8.76
CA ASN A 91 6.94 -12.62 -10.04
C ASN A 91 6.19 -11.61 -10.92
N LYS A 92 4.92 -11.31 -10.60
CA LYS A 92 4.11 -10.30 -11.30
C LYS A 92 4.20 -8.91 -10.68
N LEU A 93 4.95 -8.75 -9.58
CA LEU A 93 5.14 -7.45 -8.93
C LEU A 93 6.10 -6.57 -9.74
N SER A 94 5.68 -5.33 -9.99
CA SER A 94 6.49 -4.28 -10.64
C SER A 94 6.29 -2.98 -9.86
N LEU A 95 7.40 -2.30 -9.53
CA LEU A 95 7.53 -1.18 -8.59
C LEU A 95 8.28 0.00 -9.22
#